data_AF-A0A945Y1I5-F1
#
_entry.id   AF-A0A945Y1I5-F1
#
_cell.length_a   1.000
_cell.length_b   1.000
_cell.length_c   1.000
_cell.angle_alpha   90.00
_cell.angle_beta   90.00
_cell.angle_gamma   90.00
#
_symmetry.space_group_name_H-M   'P 1'
#
loop_
_entity.id
_entity.type
_entity.pdbx_description
1 polymer ?
#
loop_
_entity_poly.entity_id
_entity_poly.type
_entity_poly.pdbx_seq_one_letter_code
_entity_poly.pdbx_strand_id
1 'polypeptide(L)'
;MAAKQGIGDLYDLVKAYGKQELVEPVRPLPRWLAFGIAGSLLLMVGGILLTLAMLRALQTETGTAFSGNLSWTPYLITLVALIVTIALLGMRIKKRSL
;
A
#
# COMPACT_ATOMS: atom_id res chain seq x y z
N MET A 1 32.50 -10.93 -44.17
CA MET A 1 31.53 -10.89 -43.05
C MET A 1 30.42 -11.87 -43.39
N ALA A 2 30.43 -13.04 -42.77
CA ALA A 2 29.60 -14.17 -43.19
C ALA A 2 28.13 -13.91 -42.87
N ALA A 3 27.30 -13.85 -43.92
CA ALA A 3 25.86 -13.78 -43.82
C ALA A 3 25.35 -15.07 -43.17
N LYS A 4 24.89 -15.00 -41.91
CA LYS A 4 24.12 -16.07 -41.28
C LYS A 4 22.71 -16.08 -41.87
N GLN A 5 22.56 -16.63 -43.07
CA GLN A 5 21.27 -16.86 -43.70
C GLN A 5 20.60 -18.07 -43.04
N GLY A 6 19.64 -17.85 -42.14
CA GLY A 6 18.89 -18.97 -41.57
C GLY A 6 17.84 -18.57 -40.53
N ILE A 7 16.91 -19.51 -40.29
CA ILE A 7 15.80 -19.43 -39.33
C ILE A 7 16.25 -18.98 -37.92
N GLY A 8 17.51 -19.25 -37.55
CA GLY A 8 18.10 -18.78 -36.30
C GLY A 8 18.22 -17.25 -36.18
N ASP A 9 18.47 -16.55 -37.28
CA ASP A 9 18.61 -15.08 -37.29
C ASP A 9 17.24 -14.39 -37.15
N LEU A 10 16.20 -14.99 -37.76
CA LEU A 10 14.80 -14.59 -37.56
C LEU A 10 14.34 -14.83 -36.11
N TYR A 11 14.75 -15.96 -35.53
CA TYR A 11 14.44 -16.29 -34.14
C TYR A 11 15.11 -15.31 -33.16
N ASP A 12 16.37 -14.96 -33.41
CA ASP A 12 17.09 -13.96 -32.61
C ASP A 12 16.47 -12.56 -32.76
N LEU A 13 15.99 -12.18 -33.95
CA LEU A 13 15.24 -10.94 -34.18
C LEU A 13 13.90 -10.90 -33.42
N VAL A 14 13.09 -11.95 -33.50
CA VAL A 14 11.80 -12.03 -32.78
C VAL A 14 12.02 -12.01 -31.27
N LYS A 15 13.04 -12.71 -30.77
CA LYS A 15 13.42 -12.70 -29.36
C LYS A 15 13.90 -11.32 -28.91
N ALA A 16 14.70 -10.63 -29.72
CA ALA A 16 15.15 -9.28 -29.45
C ALA A 16 13.98 -8.29 -29.40
N TYR A 17 13.06 -8.38 -30.37
CA TYR A 17 11.87 -7.54 -30.42
C TYR A 17 10.93 -7.78 -29.24
N GLY A 18 10.63 -9.04 -28.93
CA GLY A 18 9.85 -9.39 -27.75
C GLY A 18 10.50 -8.93 -26.45
N LYS A 19 11.84 -8.95 -26.35
CA LYS A 19 12.55 -8.39 -25.21
C LYS A 19 12.45 -6.87 -25.16
N GLN A 20 12.44 -6.18 -26.28
CA GLN A 20 12.38 -4.72 -26.33
C GLN A 20 10.97 -4.23 -25.98
N GLU A 21 9.95 -4.81 -26.62
CA GLU A 21 8.55 -4.46 -26.43
C GLU A 21 8.03 -4.84 -25.03
N LEU A 22 8.61 -5.88 -24.41
CA LEU A 22 8.18 -6.33 -23.08
C LEU A 22 9.11 -5.84 -21.96
N VAL A 23 10.43 -5.94 -22.08
CA VAL A 23 11.34 -5.69 -20.95
C VAL A 23 11.56 -4.19 -20.70
N GLU A 24 11.59 -3.35 -21.73
CA GLU A 24 11.72 -1.90 -21.54
C GLU A 24 10.58 -1.30 -20.70
N PRO A 25 9.29 -1.63 -20.95
CA PRO A 25 8.20 -1.09 -20.14
C PRO A 25 8.10 -1.63 -18.70
N VAL A 26 8.52 -2.88 -18.41
CA VAL A 26 8.51 -3.42 -17.03
C VAL A 26 9.76 -3.12 -16.21
N ARG A 27 10.84 -2.66 -16.83
CA ARG A 27 12.10 -2.35 -16.13
C ARG A 27 11.96 -1.39 -14.93
N PRO A 28 11.11 -0.34 -14.97
CA PRO A 28 10.92 0.54 -13.81
C PRO A 28 9.90 0.03 -12.77
N LEU A 29 9.08 -0.96 -13.13
CA LEU A 29 8.00 -1.49 -12.28
C LEU A 29 8.41 -1.99 -10.89
N PRO A 30 9.51 -2.77 -10.73
CA PRO A 30 9.85 -3.33 -9.42
C PRO A 30 10.18 -2.27 -8.38
N ARG A 31 10.77 -1.13 -8.79
CA ARG A 31 11.08 -0.04 -7.87
C ARG A 31 9.81 0.63 -7.33
N TRP A 32 8.84 0.91 -8.21
CA TRP A 32 7.55 1.47 -7.81
C TRP A 32 6.77 0.52 -6.91
N LEU A 33 6.75 -0.77 -7.25
CA LEU A 33 6.11 -1.79 -6.43
C LEU A 33 6.76 -1.91 -5.05
N ALA A 34 8.09 -1.92 -4.99
CA ALA A 34 8.83 -1.98 -3.72
C ALA A 34 8.50 -0.79 -2.81
N PHE A 35 8.46 0.43 -3.36
CA PHE A 35 8.04 1.61 -2.58
C PHE A 35 6.57 1.54 -2.16
N GLY A 36 5.68 1.02 -3.00
CA GLY A 36 4.28 0.77 -2.66
C GLY A 36 4.14 -0.20 -1.49
N ILE A 37 4.84 -1.33 -1.54
CA ILE A 37 4.84 -2.34 -0.47
C ILE A 37 5.42 -1.77 0.82
N ALA A 38 6.60 -1.16 0.76
CA ALA A 38 7.24 -0.57 1.93
C ALA A 38 6.35 0.51 2.59
N GLY A 39 5.75 1.38 1.78
CA GLY A 39 4.79 2.37 2.26
C GLY A 39 3.56 1.75 2.89
N SER A 40 3.00 0.71 2.28
CA SER A 40 1.82 0.01 2.83
C SER A 40 2.10 -0.66 4.17
N LEU A 41 3.28 -1.26 4.35
CA LEU A 41 3.71 -1.86 5.60
C LEU A 41 3.89 -0.82 6.70
N LEU A 42 4.53 0.31 6.37
CA LEU A 42 4.71 1.40 7.32
C LEU A 42 3.36 2.00 7.75
N LEU A 43 2.43 2.19 6.81
CA LEU A 43 1.08 2.67 7.10
C LEU A 43 0.29 1.67 7.93
N MET A 44 0.41 0.38 7.67
CA MET A 44 -0.23 -0.67 8.45
C MET A 44 0.26 -0.65 9.90
N VAL A 45 1.58 -0.68 10.10
CA VAL A 45 2.18 -0.69 11.45
C VAL A 45 1.86 0.61 12.18
N GLY A 46 2.04 1.77 11.53
CA GLY A 46 1.71 3.07 12.10
C GLY A 46 0.23 3.20 12.46
N GLY A 47 -0.67 2.71 11.59
CA GLY A 47 -2.11 2.71 11.83
C GLY A 47 -2.51 1.88 13.04
N ILE A 48 -1.95 0.68 13.21
CA ILE A 48 -2.17 -0.16 14.38
C ILE A 48 -1.67 0.54 15.65
N LEU A 49 -0.44 1.05 15.63
CA LEU A 49 0.16 1.72 16.78
C LEU A 49 -0.62 2.97 17.19
N LEU A 50 -1.06 3.80 16.24
CA LEU A 50 -1.87 4.98 16.52
C LEU A 50 -3.24 4.61 17.09
N THR A 51 -3.87 3.56 16.58
CA THR A 51 -5.17 3.08 17.09
C THR A 51 -5.03 2.61 18.54
N LEU A 52 -3.99 1.84 18.84
CA LEU A 52 -3.69 1.38 20.20
C LEU A 52 -3.32 2.53 21.13
N ALA A 53 -2.51 3.49 20.65
CA ALA A 53 -2.14 4.67 21.43
C ALA A 53 -3.35 5.52 21.79
N MET A 54 -4.29 5.73 20.84
CA MET A 54 -5.53 6.45 21.09
C MET A 54 -6.40 5.73 22.12
N LEU A 55 -6.62 4.42 21.95
CA LEU A 55 -7.39 3.63 22.92
C LEU A 55 -6.76 3.70 24.31
N ARG A 56 -5.44 3.56 24.38
CA ARG A 56 -4.70 3.61 25.64
C ARG A 56 -4.81 4.99 26.28
N ALA A 57 -4.64 6.08 25.52
CA ALA A 57 -4.80 7.43 26.02
C ALA A 57 -6.21 7.68 26.56
N LEU A 58 -7.25 7.19 25.86
CA LEU A 58 -8.62 7.26 26.37
C LEU A 58 -8.77 6.51 27.69
N GLN A 59 -8.15 5.35 27.84
CA GLN A 59 -8.25 4.55 29.07
C GLN A 59 -7.38 5.08 30.22
N THR A 60 -6.21 5.66 29.94
CA THR A 60 -5.28 6.15 30.97
C THR A 60 -5.61 7.56 31.43
N GLU A 61 -5.88 8.48 30.50
CA GLU A 61 -6.05 9.90 30.83
C GLU A 61 -7.44 10.21 31.40
N THR A 62 -8.46 9.40 31.09
CA THR A 62 -9.81 9.61 31.63
C THR A 62 -10.10 8.81 32.90
N GLY A 63 -9.15 7.97 33.35
CA GLY A 63 -9.22 7.27 34.62
C GLY A 63 -10.51 6.43 34.80
N THR A 64 -11.31 6.78 35.80
CA THR A 64 -12.56 6.07 36.13
C THR A 64 -13.78 6.52 35.33
N ALA A 65 -13.65 7.55 34.47
CA ALA A 65 -14.78 8.10 33.71
C ALA A 65 -15.48 7.05 32.82
N PHE A 66 -14.71 6.09 32.30
CA PHE A 66 -15.25 4.96 31.52
C PHE A 66 -15.26 3.64 32.30
N SER A 67 -15.27 3.67 33.63
CA SER A 67 -15.33 2.45 34.43
C SER A 67 -16.76 1.87 34.53
N GLY A 68 -16.88 0.58 34.88
CA GLY A 68 -18.17 -0.09 35.06
C GLY A 68 -18.94 -0.29 33.75
N ASN A 69 -20.19 0.16 33.71
CA ASN A 69 -21.09 -0.02 32.56
C ASN A 69 -20.65 0.79 31.31
N LEU A 70 -19.74 1.74 31.45
CA LEU A 70 -19.22 2.56 30.35
C LEU A 70 -17.89 2.07 29.76
N SER A 71 -17.40 0.91 30.22
CA SER A 71 -16.12 0.33 29.78
C SER A 71 -16.03 0.02 28.28
N TRP A 72 -17.16 -0.11 27.60
CA TRP A 72 -17.22 -0.29 26.14
C TRP A 72 -17.02 1.02 25.37
N THR A 73 -17.22 2.18 25.99
CA THR A 73 -17.21 3.49 25.33
C THR A 73 -15.88 3.83 24.67
N PRO A 74 -14.69 3.63 25.31
CA PRO A 74 -13.40 3.89 24.69
C PRO A 74 -13.21 3.11 23.39
N TYR A 75 -13.66 1.85 23.38
CA TYR A 75 -13.58 0.99 22.20
C TYR A 75 -14.47 1.50 21.06
N LEU A 76 -15.69 1.95 21.36
CA LEU A 76 -16.57 2.54 20.35
C LEU A 76 -15.97 3.83 19.78
N ILE A 77 -15.43 4.70 20.63
CA ILE A 77 -14.80 5.96 20.19
C ILE A 77 -13.60 5.66 19.28
N THR A 78 -12.71 4.76 19.69
CA THR A 78 -11.56 4.37 18.86
C THR A 78 -12.00 3.75 17.54
N LEU A 79 -13.05 2.92 17.54
CA LEU A 79 -13.59 2.32 16.31
C LEU A 79 -14.12 3.39 15.35
N VAL A 80 -14.92 4.34 15.85
CA VAL A 80 -15.45 5.45 15.04
C VAL A 80 -14.31 6.31 14.50
N ALA A 81 -13.30 6.63 15.32
CA ALA A 81 -12.13 7.39 14.89
C ALA A 81 -11.34 6.66 13.80
N LEU A 82 -11.19 5.34 13.89
CA LEU A 82 -10.56 4.52 12.86
C LEU A 82 -11.35 4.55 11.55
N ILE A 83 -12.67 4.38 11.60
CA ILE A 83 -13.55 4.46 10.42
C ILE A 83 -13.45 5.83 9.76
N VAL A 84 -13.52 6.92 10.54
CA VAL A 84 -13.39 8.28 10.03
C VAL A 84 -12.03 8.49 9.37
N THR A 85 -10.95 8.02 10.00
CA THR A 85 -9.61 8.11 9.43
C THR A 85 -9.51 7.38 8.10
N ILE A 86 -10.02 6.14 8.02
CA ILE A 86 -10.05 5.36 6.78
C ILE A 86 -10.88 6.06 5.71
N ALA A 87 -12.06 6.58 6.06
CA ALA A 87 -12.91 7.32 5.12
C ALA A 87 -12.20 8.57 4.58
N LEU A 88 -11.56 9.36 5.45
CA LEU A 88 -10.79 10.54 5.05
C LEU A 88 -9.62 10.18 4.14
N LEU A 89 -8.89 9.11 4.44
CA LEU A 89 -7.80 8.61 3.59
C LEU A 89 -8.34 8.14 2.23
N GLY A 90 -9.46 7.41 2.23
CA GLY A 90 -10.13 6.96 1.01
C GLY A 90 -10.58 8.12 0.12
N MET A 91 -11.10 9.20 0.71
CA MET A 91 -11.47 10.42 -0.02
C MET A 91 -10.28 11.13 -0.69
N ARG A 92 -9.05 10.91 -0.20
CA ARG A 92 -7.83 11.49 -0.80
C ARG A 92 -7.32 10.71 -2.00
N ILE A 93 -7.81 9.49 -2.23
CA ILE A 93 -7.45 8.69 -3.39
C ILE A 93 -8.19 9.27 -4.61
N LYS A 94 -7.57 10.23 -5.30
CA LYS A 94 -8.09 10.79 -6.55
C LYS A 94 -7.81 9.81 -7.69
N LYS A 95 -8.83 9.48 -8.49
CA LYS A 95 -8.62 8.83 -9.78
C LYS A 95 -7.89 9.81 -10.70
N ARG A 96 -6.74 9.40 -11.23
CA ARG A 96 -6.08 10.13 -12.31
C ARG A 96 -6.92 9.90 -13.58
N SER A 97 -7.70 10.89 -14.00
CA SER A 97 -8.30 10.86 -15.34
C SER A 97 -7.15 10.91 -16.36
N LEU A 98 -7.12 9.91 -17.23
CA LEU A 98 -6.19 9.83 -18.36
C LEU A 98 -6.49 10.93 -19.38
#